data_AF-A0A3P6Q287-F1
#
_entry.id   AF-A0A3P6Q287-F1
#
_cell.length_a   1.000
_cell.length_b   1.000
_cell.length_c   1.000
_cell.angle_alpha   90.00
_cell.angle_beta   90.00
_cell.angle_gamma   90.00
#
_symmetry.space_group_name_H-M   'P 1'
#
loop_
_entity.id
_entity.type
_entity.pdbx_description
1 polymer ?
#
loop_
_entity_poly.entity_id
_entity_poly.type
_entity_poly.pdbx_seq_one_letter_code
_entity_poly.pdbx_strand_id
1 'polypeptide(L)' 'MMPSENLAIVFTPSLMSSSFTDPTSCLEGAKFEQAVVERMISNYAWLFADGPTTTSTGASSSASSSPPSSTVTTGIR' A
#
# COMPACT_ATOMS: atom_id res chain seq x y z
N MET A 1 0.10 -1.44 -22.15
CA MET A 1 0.45 -1.51 -20.72
C MET A 1 0.00 -0.22 -20.06
N MET A 2 -0.59 -0.27 -18.86
CA MET A 2 -0.83 0.95 -18.07
C MET A 2 0.53 1.61 -17.75
N PRO A 3 0.64 2.95 -17.85
CA PRO A 3 1.86 3.64 -17.44
C PRO A 3 2.06 3.52 -15.92
N SER A 4 3.31 3.58 -15.47
CA SER A 4 3.71 3.56 -14.05
C SER A 4 3.00 4.63 -13.22
N GLU A 5 2.73 5.78 -13.83
CA GLU A 5 1.95 6.89 -13.28
C GLU A 5 0.56 6.44 -12.79
N ASN A 6 -0.22 5.76 -13.65
CA ASN A 6 -1.57 5.33 -13.31
C ASN A 6 -1.58 4.33 -12.15
N LEU A 7 -0.56 3.47 -12.09
CA LEU A 7 -0.41 2.51 -10.99
C LEU A 7 -0.02 3.22 -9.69
N ALA A 8 0.87 4.21 -9.74
CA ALA A 8 1.25 5.00 -8.58
C ALA A 8 0.04 5.71 -7.96
N ILE A 9 -0.83 6.33 -8.77
CA ILE A 9 -2.05 7.01 -8.27
C ILE A 9 -2.90 6.07 -7.40
N VAL A 10 -3.09 4.82 -7.83
CA VAL A 10 -3.97 3.86 -7.14
C VAL A 10 -3.29 3.23 -5.94
N PHE A 11 -1.97 2.99 -6.01
CA PHE A 11 -1.25 2.29 -4.94
C PHE A 11 -0.75 3.20 -3.83
N THR A 12 -0.41 4.46 -4.11
CA THR A 12 0.17 5.37 -3.11
C THR A 12 -0.66 5.46 -1.83
N PRO A 13 -1.99 5.67 -1.85
CA PRO A 13 -2.77 5.74 -0.61
C PRO A 13 -2.81 4.44 0.19
N SER A 14 -2.50 3.29 -0.44
CA SER A 14 -2.46 1.99 0.22
C SER A 14 -1.07 1.63 0.76
N LEU A 15 -0.01 2.19 0.16
CA LEU A 15 1.38 1.90 0.50
C LEU A 15 1.99 2.92 1.45
N MET A 16 1.54 4.16 1.37
CA MET A 16 2.04 5.28 2.17
C MET A 16 0.87 5.91 2.91
N SER A 17 1.07 6.13 4.20
CA SER A 17 0.13 6.85 5.05
C SER A 17 0.82 8.12 5.53
N SER A 18 0.29 9.25 5.12
CA SER A 18 0.77 10.55 5.58
C SER A 18 0.21 10.90 6.96
N SER A 19 1.05 11.47 7.81
CA SER A 19 0.65 11.96 9.14
C SER A 19 0.39 13.48 9.15
N PHE A 20 0.30 14.12 7.99
CA PHE A 20 0.01 15.55 7.89
C PHE A 20 -1.39 15.85 8.43
N THR A 21 -1.47 16.81 9.34
CA THR A 21 -2.73 17.23 9.97
C THR A 21 -3.42 18.37 9.21
N ASP A 22 -2.66 19.13 8.41
CA ASP A 22 -3.20 20.20 7.57
C ASP A 22 -3.54 19.67 6.16
N PRO A 23 -4.72 20.00 5.60
CA PRO A 23 -5.13 19.51 4.29
C PRO A 23 -4.21 19.93 3.14
N THR A 24 -3.56 21.10 3.23
CA THR A 24 -2.65 21.58 2.20
C THR A 24 -1.34 20.77 2.20
N SER A 25 -0.76 20.56 3.38
CA SER A 25 0.43 19.71 3.54
C SER A 25 0.14 18.25 3.21
N CYS A 26 -1.07 17.75 3.51
CA CYS A 26 -1.50 16.42 3.10
C CYS A 26 -1.52 16.26 1.58
N LEU A 27 -2.04 17.26 0.85
CA LEU A 27 -2.08 17.23 -0.61
C LEU A 27 -0.68 17.31 -1.24
N GLU A 28 0.21 18.13 -0.69
CA GLU A 28 1.61 18.19 -1.15
C GLU A 28 2.37 16.90 -0.85
N GLY A 29 2.16 16.35 0.35
CA GLY A 29 2.69 15.04 0.75
C GLY A 29 2.23 13.93 -0.19
N ALA A 30 0.93 13.83 -0.46
CA ALA A 30 0.38 12.81 -1.36
C ALA A 30 0.99 12.86 -2.77
N LYS A 31 1.27 14.06 -3.31
CA LYS A 31 1.94 14.21 -4.61
C LYS A 31 3.38 13.71 -4.58
N PHE A 32 4.11 14.02 -3.51
CA PHE A 32 5.47 13.52 -3.32
C PHE A 32 5.49 12.00 -3.17
N GLU A 33 4.61 11.44 -2.35
CA GLU A 33 4.45 10.00 -2.13
C GLU A 33 4.10 9.28 -3.45
N GLN A 34 3.28 9.89 -4.31
CA GLN A 34 2.99 9.36 -5.65
C GLN A 34 4.24 9.31 -6.53
N ALA A 35 5.05 10.37 -6.55
CA ALA A 35 6.30 10.40 -7.30
C ALA A 35 7.31 9.35 -6.81
N VAL A 36 7.35 9.08 -5.50
CA VAL A 36 8.20 8.03 -4.91
C VAL A 36 7.75 6.65 -5.40
N VAL A 37 6.45 6.34 -5.30
CA VAL A 37 5.91 5.04 -5.75
C VAL A 37 6.12 4.85 -7.26
N GLU A 38 5.89 5.89 -8.06
CA GLU A 38 6.15 5.84 -9.50
C GLU A 38 7.62 5.54 -9.81
N ARG A 39 8.56 6.21 -9.12
CA ARG A 39 10.00 5.95 -9.27
C ARG A 39 10.33 4.51 -8.89
N MET A 40 9.71 4.00 -7.84
CA MET A 40 9.91 2.64 -7.33
C MET A 40 9.43 1.58 -8.33
N ILE A 41 8.28 1.81 -8.98
CA ILE A 41 7.75 0.95 -10.05
C ILE A 41 8.69 0.98 -11.26
N SER A 42 9.05 2.19 -11.74
CA SER A 42 9.83 2.36 -12.97
C SER A 42 11.30 1.96 -12.86
N ASN A 43 11.87 1.97 -11.66
CA ASN A 43 13.29 1.68 -11.42
C ASN A 43 13.51 0.50 -10.48
N TYR A 44 12.51 -0.36 -10.29
CA TYR A 44 12.55 -1.49 -9.35
C TYR A 44 13.86 -2.30 -9.45
N ALA A 45 14.22 -2.73 -10.67
CA ALA A 45 15.40 -3.55 -10.92
C ALA A 45 16.73 -2.86 -10.53
N TRP A 46 16.77 -1.52 -10.61
CA TRP A 46 17.95 -0.75 -10.20
C TRP A 46 17.98 -0.51 -8.69
N LEU A 47 16.82 -0.24 -8.09
CA LEU A 47 16.69 0.10 -6.66
C LEU A 47 16.92 -1.10 -5.74
N PHE A 48 16.45 -2.29 -6.13
CA PHE A 48 16.45 -3.47 -5.25
C PHE A 48 17.52 -4.51 -5.61
N ALA A 49 18.32 -4.26 -6.65
CA ALA A 49 19.42 -5.14 -7.12
C ALA A 49 19.03 -6.61 -7.42
N ASP A 50 17.75 -6.96 -7.32
CA ASP A 50 17.17 -8.11 -7.99
C ASP A 50 17.23 -7.82 -9.49
N GLY A 51 18.22 -8.37 -10.19
CA GLY A 51 18.14 -8.53 -11.64
C GLY A 51 16.82 -9.22 -12.04
N PRO A 52 16.46 -9.34 -13.32
CA PRO A 52 15.16 -9.86 -13.78
C PRO A 52 14.81 -11.31 -13.35
N THR A 53 15.59 -11.92 -12.46
CA THR A 53 15.37 -13.22 -11.84
C THR A 53 14.86 -13.06 -10.42
N THR A 54 13.63 -13.52 -10.20
CA THR A 54 12.94 -13.77 -8.92
C THR A 54 11.93 -12.73 -8.41
N THR A 55 11.02 -12.27 -9.27
CA THR A 55 9.66 -12.00 -8.78
C THR A 55 9.01 -13.34 -8.43
N SER A 56 9.22 -13.80 -7.20
CA SER A 56 8.44 -14.90 -6.64
C SER A 56 6.97 -14.54 -6.76
N THR A 57 6.26 -15.34 -7.56
CA THR A 57 4.82 -15.25 -7.74
C THR A 57 4.18 -15.58 -6.40
N GLY A 58 3.71 -14.56 -5.68
CA GLY A 58 2.96 -14.74 -4.45
C GLY A 58 3.26 -13.68 -3.42
N ALA A 59 2.53 -12.56 -3.47
CA ALA A 59 2.13 -11.91 -2.24
C ALA A 59 1.27 -12.91 -1.47
N SER A 60 1.91 -13.74 -0.64
CA SER A 60 1.21 -14.60 0.31
C SER A 60 0.59 -13.66 1.33
N SER A 61 -0.70 -13.38 1.15
CA SER A 61 -1.53 -12.80 2.18
C SER A 61 -1.58 -13.78 3.34
N SER A 62 -0.75 -13.55 4.35
CA SER A 62 -0.99 -14.10 5.68
C SER A 62 -2.19 -13.37 6.29
N ALA A 63 -3.38 -13.72 5.81
CA ALA A 63 -4.61 -13.45 6.53
C ALA A 63 -4.59 -14.29 7.80
N SER A 64 -4.07 -13.74 8.89
CA SER A 64 -4.35 -14.23 10.23
C SER A 64 -5.80 -13.92 10.55
N SER A 65 -6.68 -14.84 10.13
CA SER A 65 -8.08 -14.87 10.54
C SER A 65 -8.15 -15.16 12.04
N SER A 66 -8.22 -14.12 12.86
CA SER A 66 -8.70 -14.20 14.24
C SER A 66 -9.93 -13.29 14.38
N PRO A 67 -11.16 -13.85 14.46
CA PRO A 67 -12.33 -13.03 14.77
C PRO A 67 -12.26 -12.56 16.23
N PRO A 68 -12.61 -11.30 16.57
CA PRO A 68 -12.90 -10.95 17.95
C PRO A 68 -14.19 -11.66 18.36
N SER A 69 -14.07 -12.58 19.32
CA SER A 69 -15.21 -13.22 19.97
C SER A 69 -16.06 -12.14 20.65
N SER A 70 -17.11 -11.69 20.00
CA SER A 70 -18.15 -10.85 20.60
C SER A 70 -19.27 -11.77 21.08
N THR A 71 -19.14 -12.32 22.28
CA THR A 71 -20.28 -12.95 22.96
C THR A 71 -21.20 -11.85 23.47
N VAL A 72 -22.19 -11.50 22.65
CA VAL A 72 -23.39 -10.76 23.09
C VAL A 72 -24.31 -11.78 23.75
N THR A 73 -24.31 -11.84 25.09
CA THR A 73 -25.35 -12.56 25.83
C THR A 73 -26.50 -11.60 26.11
N THR A 74 -27.58 -11.74 25.33
CA THR A 74 -28.90 -11.16 25.62
C THR A 74 -29.90 -12.31 25.73
N GLY A 75 -30.60 -12.43 26.87
CA GLY A 75 -31.58 -13.50 27.14
C GLY A 75 -31.74 -13.70 28.65
N ILE A 76 -32.56 -12.93 29.37
CA ILE A 76 -33.99 -13.17 29.64
C ILE A 76 -34.30 -14.62 30.05
N ARG A 77 -34.16 -14.95 31.34
CA ARG A 77 -35.17 -15.65 32.16
C ARG A 77 -34.79 -15.65 33.64
#